data_AF-A0A8S1X1X8-F1
#
_entry.id   AF-A0A8S1X1X8-F1
#
_cell.length_a   1.000
_cell.length_b   1.000
_cell.length_c   1.000
_cell.angle_alpha   90.00
_cell.angle_beta   90.00
_cell.angle_gamma   90.00
#
_symmetry.space_group_name_H-M   'P 1'
#
loop_
_entity.id
_entity.type
_entity.pdbx_description
1 polymer ?
#
loop_
_entity_poly.entity_id
_entity_poly.type
_entity_poly.pdbx_seq_one_letter_code
_entity_poly.pdbx_strand_id
1 'polypeptide(L)'
;MPIKLRVQGQSITVDERFANVSNFLKEAWEPGSDEEVPLLDSQVTLKAFQTLQKYYEFNNFEPAIIDAISNDPNTCFLNEFNRQLIMEYSVFEGNELKELLQAAIYLQTLAFKKLCLARIAFEFHVDKQEPNKSFNTLKEKFNMTNSALTLGDVERFKQEYPTIVNKYN
;
A
#
# COMPACT_ATOMS: atom_id res chain seq x y z
N MET A 1 9.40 19.48 19.13
CA MET A 1 9.56 18.46 20.20
C MET A 1 9.09 17.14 19.62
N PRO A 2 9.81 16.02 19.76
CA PRO A 2 9.41 14.79 19.09
C PRO A 2 8.10 14.23 19.67
N ILE A 3 7.35 13.49 18.85
CA ILE A 3 6.11 12.82 19.23
C ILE A 3 6.47 11.50 19.90
N LYS A 4 5.89 11.23 21.08
CA LYS A 4 5.99 9.94 21.75
C LYS A 4 4.79 9.06 21.38
N LEU A 5 5.05 7.87 20.88
CA LEU A 5 4.03 6.92 20.43
C LEU A 5 4.19 5.60 21.18
N ARG A 6 3.08 4.99 21.60
CA ARG A 6 3.07 3.59 22.07
C ARG A 6 2.58 2.68 20.96
N VAL A 7 3.44 1.76 20.51
CA VAL A 7 3.14 0.79 19.46
C VAL A 7 3.42 -0.62 19.98
N GLN A 8 2.42 -1.49 20.10
CA GLN A 8 2.57 -2.84 20.64
C GLN A 8 3.28 -2.87 22.01
N GLY A 9 2.88 -1.94 22.88
CA GLY A 9 3.46 -1.78 24.21
C GLY A 9 4.86 -1.15 24.26
N GLN A 10 5.45 -0.78 23.12
CA GLN A 10 6.77 -0.14 23.06
C GLN A 10 6.65 1.36 22.83
N SER A 11 7.43 2.13 23.58
CA SER A 11 7.57 3.58 23.40
C SER A 11 8.53 3.90 22.25
N ILE A 12 8.05 4.64 21.27
CA ILE A 12 8.81 5.09 20.10
C ILE A 12 8.76 6.61 20.05
N THR A 13 9.87 7.24 19.70
CA THR A 13 9.97 8.69 19.52
C THR A 13 10.14 9.00 18.03
N VAL A 14 9.28 9.86 17.48
CA VAL A 14 9.33 10.26 16.07
C VAL A 14 9.38 11.77 15.92
N ASP A 15 9.82 12.25 14.75
CA ASP A 15 9.86 13.66 14.41
C ASP A 15 8.45 14.27 14.43
N GLU A 16 8.31 15.52 14.89
CA GLU A 16 7.01 16.22 14.94
C GLU A 16 6.37 16.41 13.56
N ARG A 17 7.19 16.46 12.52
CA ARG A 17 6.73 16.57 11.12
C ARG A 17 5.89 15.37 10.69
N PHE A 18 5.93 14.26 11.42
CA PHE A 18 5.03 13.14 11.19
C PHE A 18 3.55 13.53 11.34
N ALA A 19 3.23 14.51 12.20
CA ALA A 19 1.87 15.05 12.31
C ALA A 19 1.41 15.76 11.02
N ASN A 20 2.32 16.18 10.14
CA ASN A 20 1.98 16.79 8.85
C ASN A 20 1.48 15.77 7.81
N VAL A 21 1.86 14.50 7.97
CA VAL A 21 1.56 13.42 7.01
C VAL A 21 0.52 12.43 7.52
N SER A 22 0.17 12.49 8.81
CA SER A 22 -0.83 11.65 9.45
C SER A 22 -1.96 12.52 9.99
N ASN A 23 -3.15 12.43 9.37
CA ASN A 23 -4.34 13.13 9.89
C ASN A 23 -4.71 12.63 11.30
N PHE A 24 -4.46 11.35 11.59
CA PHE A 24 -4.64 10.81 12.94
C PHE A 24 -3.77 11.56 13.96
N LEU A 25 -2.45 11.68 13.72
CA LEU A 25 -1.57 12.36 14.67
C LEU A 25 -1.82 13.86 14.74
N LYS A 26 -2.25 14.48 13.63
CA LYS A 26 -2.68 15.88 13.64
C LYS A 26 -3.83 16.15 14.62
N GLU A 27 -4.69 15.16 14.86
CA GLU A 27 -5.82 15.24 15.78
C GLU A 27 -5.48 14.71 17.17
N ALA A 28 -4.63 13.69 17.26
CA ALA A 28 -4.35 12.95 18.49
C ALA A 28 -3.16 13.49 19.30
N TRP A 29 -2.34 14.39 18.73
CA TRP A 29 -1.16 14.96 19.38
C TRP A 29 -1.16 16.48 19.31
N GLU A 30 -0.76 17.13 20.41
CA GLU A 30 -0.60 18.57 20.49
C GLU A 30 0.89 18.99 20.43
N PRO A 31 1.24 20.03 19.65
CA PRO A 31 2.62 20.52 19.56
C PRO A 31 3.23 20.87 20.92
N GLY A 32 4.35 20.21 21.25
CA GLY A 32 5.05 20.41 22.52
C GLY A 32 4.52 19.57 23.69
N SER A 33 3.53 18.71 23.44
CA SER A 33 3.09 17.70 24.42
C SER A 33 4.16 16.61 24.60
N ASP A 34 4.38 16.23 25.86
CA ASP A 34 5.20 15.08 26.25
C ASP A 34 4.36 13.81 26.49
N GLU A 35 3.05 13.89 26.23
CA GLU A 35 2.14 12.76 26.37
C GLU A 35 2.42 11.72 25.28
N GLU A 36 2.39 10.45 25.70
CA GLU A 36 2.55 9.33 24.79
C GLU A 36 1.19 8.99 24.14
N VAL A 37 1.13 9.07 22.82
CA VAL A 37 -0.09 8.74 22.06
C VAL A 37 -0.14 7.22 21.81
N PRO A 38 -1.14 6.51 22.32
CA PRO A 38 -1.26 5.08 22.10
C PRO A 38 -1.84 4.77 20.72
N LEU A 39 -1.17 3.89 19.97
CA LEU A 39 -1.70 3.30 18.75
C LEU A 39 -2.38 1.96 19.07
N LEU A 40 -3.42 1.63 18.31
CA LEU A 40 -4.09 0.33 18.48
C LEU A 40 -3.23 -0.82 17.93
N ASP A 41 -2.87 -1.76 18.79
CA ASP A 41 -2.05 -2.93 18.45
C ASP A 41 -2.69 -3.82 17.35
N SER A 42 -4.02 -3.79 17.22
CA SER A 42 -4.75 -4.50 16.18
C SER A 42 -4.69 -3.82 14.80
N GLN A 43 -4.18 -2.59 14.74
CA GLN A 43 -4.12 -1.76 13.53
C GLN A 43 -2.68 -1.47 13.09
N VAL A 44 -1.74 -1.37 14.03
CA VAL A 44 -0.36 -0.97 13.75
C VAL A 44 0.59 -1.94 14.44
N THR A 45 1.23 -2.80 13.66
CA THR A 45 2.36 -3.60 14.15
C THR A 45 3.61 -2.75 14.23
N LEU A 46 4.54 -3.12 15.11
CA LEU A 46 5.82 -2.40 15.24
C LEU A 46 6.59 -2.35 13.92
N LYS A 47 6.66 -3.49 13.21
CA LYS A 47 7.31 -3.61 11.91
C LYS A 47 6.65 -2.69 10.88
N ALA A 48 5.31 -2.69 10.81
CA ALA A 48 4.59 -1.82 9.88
C ALA A 48 4.85 -0.33 10.17
N PHE A 49 4.86 0.05 11.45
CA PHE A 49 5.18 1.41 11.86
C PHE A 49 6.60 1.82 11.46
N GLN A 50 7.60 0.98 11.72
CA GLN A 50 9.00 1.25 11.37
C GLN A 50 9.19 1.43 9.86
N THR A 51 8.54 0.61 9.03
CA THR A 51 8.58 0.76 7.57
C THR A 51 7.95 2.07 7.11
N LEU A 52 6.80 2.44 7.70
CA LEU A 52 6.11 3.69 7.43
C LEU A 52 6.96 4.90 7.85
N GLN A 53 7.59 4.85 9.02
CA GLN A 53 8.51 5.87 9.51
C GLN A 53 9.69 6.05 8.57
N LYS A 54 10.35 4.95 8.19
CA LYS A 54 11.47 4.95 7.25
C LYS A 54 11.10 5.60 5.91
N TYR A 55 9.88 5.36 5.42
CA TYR A 55 9.37 6.00 4.20
C TYR A 55 9.26 7.52 4.35
N TYR A 56 8.64 8.00 5.42
CA TYR A 56 8.43 9.44 5.60
C TYR A 56 9.73 10.18 5.91
N GLU A 57 10.65 9.59 6.67
CA GLU A 57 11.97 10.15 6.93
C GLU A 57 12.77 10.32 5.63
N PHE A 58 12.77 9.30 4.77
CA PHE A 58 13.45 9.38 3.47
C PHE A 58 12.89 10.51 2.58
N ASN A 59 11.57 10.71 2.60
CA ASN A 59 10.90 11.75 1.81
C ASN A 59 10.80 13.09 2.56
N ASN A 60 11.56 13.27 3.66
CA ASN A 60 11.56 14.50 4.47
C ASN A 60 10.14 14.96 4.91
N PHE A 61 9.23 14.01 5.13
CA PHE A 61 7.82 14.26 5.46
C PHE A 61 7.03 15.03 4.38
N GLU A 62 7.54 15.11 3.15
CA GLU A 62 6.90 15.73 2.00
C GLU A 62 6.82 14.77 0.79
N PRO A 63 6.27 13.55 0.94
CA PRO A 63 6.23 12.62 -0.17
C PRO A 63 5.24 13.07 -1.25
N ALA A 64 5.65 12.96 -2.51
CA ALA A 64 4.71 13.02 -3.62
C ALA A 64 3.76 11.81 -3.60
N ILE A 65 2.56 12.01 -4.14
CA ILE A 65 1.51 10.98 -4.17
C ILE A 65 1.68 10.14 -5.43
N ILE A 66 1.77 8.82 -5.26
CA ILE A 66 1.82 7.87 -6.38
C ILE A 66 0.45 7.76 -7.04
N ASP A 67 0.40 7.93 -8.36
CA ASP A 67 -0.74 7.56 -9.19
C ASP A 67 -0.58 6.14 -9.73
N ALA A 68 -1.01 5.16 -8.93
CA ALA A 68 -0.86 3.74 -9.21
C ALA A 68 -1.62 3.24 -10.47
N ILE A 69 -2.45 4.08 -11.10
CA ILE A 69 -3.34 3.68 -12.21
C ILE A 69 -2.70 3.95 -13.59
N SER A 70 -1.56 4.65 -13.65
CA SER A 70 -0.86 4.89 -14.93
C SER A 70 -0.02 3.67 -15.35
N ASN A 71 -0.32 3.11 -16.54
CA ASN A 71 0.07 1.78 -16.99
C ASN A 71 1.54 1.62 -17.47
N ASP A 72 2.53 1.90 -16.63
CA ASP A 72 3.93 1.48 -16.84
C ASP A 72 4.55 1.04 -15.50
N PRO A 73 5.10 -0.20 -15.37
CA PRO A 73 5.74 -0.69 -14.15
C PRO A 73 6.91 0.20 -13.71
N ASN A 74 7.56 0.85 -14.68
CA ASN A 74 8.70 1.72 -14.45
C ASN A 74 8.29 3.08 -13.90
N THR A 75 7.04 3.50 -14.07
CA THR A 75 6.51 4.77 -13.54
C THR A 75 5.57 4.56 -12.35
N CYS A 76 5.32 3.31 -11.94
CA CYS A 76 4.44 2.97 -10.82
C CYS A 76 5.02 3.43 -9.46
N PHE A 77 6.34 3.61 -9.38
CA PHE A 77 7.03 4.12 -8.19
C PHE A 77 7.77 5.42 -8.50
N LEU A 78 7.74 6.36 -7.55
CA LEU A 78 8.34 7.69 -7.72
C LEU A 78 9.88 7.68 -7.71
N ASN A 79 10.50 6.68 -7.07
CA ASN A 79 11.94 6.53 -7.00
C ASN A 79 12.30 5.07 -6.62
N GLU A 80 13.58 4.72 -6.76
CA GLU A 80 14.07 3.36 -6.50
C GLU A 80 13.98 2.97 -5.02
N PHE A 81 14.12 3.92 -4.09
CA PHE A 81 13.94 3.65 -2.66
C PHE A 81 12.52 3.17 -2.36
N ASN A 82 11.51 3.87 -2.86
CA ASN A 82 10.10 3.49 -2.70
C ASN A 82 9.82 2.11 -3.29
N ARG A 83 10.40 1.82 -4.47
CA ARG A 83 10.31 0.52 -5.12
C ARG A 83 10.93 -0.57 -4.24
N GLN A 84 12.18 -0.42 -3.83
CA GLN A 84 12.88 -1.41 -3.01
C GLN A 84 12.18 -1.64 -1.67
N LEU A 85 11.76 -0.55 -1.01
CA LEU A 85 11.09 -0.60 0.27
C LEU A 85 9.82 -1.45 0.22
N ILE A 86 9.00 -1.31 -0.82
CA ILE A 86 7.70 -2.00 -0.86
C ILE A 86 7.76 -3.36 -1.58
N MET A 87 8.73 -3.58 -2.45
CA MET A 87 8.88 -4.83 -3.21
C MET A 87 9.32 -6.02 -2.36
N GLU A 88 9.88 -5.79 -1.17
CA GLU A 88 10.20 -6.87 -0.21
C GLU A 88 8.95 -7.58 0.34
N TYR A 89 7.79 -6.93 0.23
CA TYR A 89 6.53 -7.47 0.72
C TYR A 89 5.78 -8.20 -0.39
N SER A 90 5.47 -9.47 -0.14
CA SER A 90 4.65 -10.27 -1.05
C SER A 90 3.20 -9.78 -1.03
N VAL A 91 2.55 -9.81 -2.19
CA VAL A 91 1.11 -9.53 -2.34
C VAL A 91 0.29 -10.77 -2.00
N PHE A 92 0.86 -11.96 -2.14
CA PHE A 92 0.14 -13.25 -2.06
C PHE A 92 0.50 -14.07 -0.82
N GLU A 93 1.68 -13.85 -0.27
CA GLU A 93 2.21 -14.62 0.85
C GLU A 93 2.36 -13.74 2.09
N GLY A 94 2.02 -14.29 3.25
CA GLY A 94 2.11 -13.56 4.52
C GLY A 94 1.00 -12.51 4.70
N ASN A 95 1.19 -11.65 5.70
CA ASN A 95 0.24 -10.59 6.06
C ASN A 95 0.89 -9.21 6.04
N GLU A 96 2.18 -9.11 5.76
CA GLU A 96 2.97 -7.91 6.01
C GLU A 96 2.51 -6.73 5.14
N LEU A 97 2.23 -6.95 3.84
CA LEU A 97 1.70 -5.87 2.99
C LEU A 97 0.31 -5.40 3.46
N LYS A 98 -0.51 -6.33 3.97
CA LYS A 98 -1.83 -6.03 4.54
C LYS A 98 -1.68 -5.21 5.83
N GLU A 99 -0.75 -5.58 6.70
CA GLU A 99 -0.44 -4.84 7.93
C GLU A 99 0.05 -3.42 7.61
N LEU A 100 0.92 -3.25 6.60
CA LEU A 100 1.36 -1.93 6.12
C LEU A 100 0.17 -1.09 5.64
N LEU A 101 -0.70 -1.68 4.81
CA LEU A 101 -1.88 -1.00 4.29
C LEU A 101 -2.84 -0.62 5.42
N GLN A 102 -3.06 -1.52 6.39
CA GLN A 102 -3.92 -1.29 7.54
C GLN A 102 -3.37 -0.18 8.44
N ALA A 103 -2.07 -0.19 8.74
CA ALA A 103 -1.41 0.88 9.48
C ALA A 103 -1.53 2.22 8.73
N ALA A 104 -1.37 2.22 7.40
CA ALA A 104 -1.51 3.41 6.58
C ALA A 104 -2.93 4.00 6.64
N ILE A 105 -3.95 3.13 6.62
CA ILE A 105 -5.35 3.53 6.74
C ILE A 105 -5.64 4.08 8.13
N TYR A 106 -5.22 3.38 9.18
CA TYR A 106 -5.46 3.78 10.57
C TYR A 106 -4.79 5.12 10.90
N LEU A 107 -3.52 5.29 10.54
CA LEU A 107 -2.79 6.56 10.70
C LEU A 107 -3.20 7.63 9.68
N GLN A 108 -4.08 7.28 8.73
CA GLN A 108 -4.57 8.17 7.68
C GLN A 108 -3.44 8.83 6.86
N THR A 109 -2.47 8.02 6.44
CA THR A 109 -1.26 8.45 5.75
C THR A 109 -1.37 8.19 4.23
N LEU A 110 -1.88 9.19 3.48
CA LEU A 110 -2.30 9.00 2.09
C LEU A 110 -1.19 8.53 1.15
N ALA A 111 0.01 9.12 1.22
CA ALA A 111 1.11 8.78 0.32
C ALA A 111 1.59 7.34 0.53
N PHE A 112 1.75 6.93 1.79
CA PHE A 112 2.13 5.55 2.13
C PHE A 112 1.05 4.53 1.76
N LYS A 113 -0.24 4.87 1.95
CA LYS A 113 -1.35 4.06 1.45
C LYS A 113 -1.25 3.85 -0.06
N LYS A 114 -0.94 4.91 -0.81
CA LYS A 114 -0.76 4.85 -2.28
C LYS A 114 0.46 4.03 -2.68
N LEU A 115 1.55 4.05 -1.90
CA LEU A 115 2.69 3.16 -2.10
C LEU A 115 2.31 1.68 -1.96
N CYS A 116 1.55 1.33 -0.92
CA CYS A 116 1.07 -0.04 -0.72
C CYS A 116 0.16 -0.48 -1.88
N LEU A 117 -0.74 0.40 -2.33
CA LEU A 117 -1.61 0.12 -3.48
C LEU A 117 -0.83 0.01 -4.79
N ALA A 118 0.24 0.79 -4.98
CA ALA A 118 1.13 0.67 -6.13
C ALA A 118 1.83 -0.69 -6.16
N ARG A 119 2.26 -1.21 -5.00
CA ARG A 119 2.81 -2.58 -4.91
C ARG A 119 1.81 -3.64 -5.36
N ILE A 120 0.54 -3.50 -4.95
CA ILE A 120 -0.53 -4.39 -5.39
C ILE A 120 -0.73 -4.24 -6.90
N ALA A 121 -0.92 -3.02 -7.41
CA ALA A 121 -1.15 -2.75 -8.83
C ALA A 121 0.00 -3.26 -9.71
N PHE A 122 1.25 -3.08 -9.28
CA PHE A 122 2.44 -3.57 -9.96
C PHE A 122 2.40 -5.09 -10.15
N GLU A 123 1.89 -5.83 -9.17
CA GLU A 123 1.79 -7.29 -9.25
C GLU A 123 0.84 -7.75 -10.36
N PHE A 124 -0.23 -7.00 -10.60
CA PHE A 124 -1.22 -7.29 -11.64
C PHE A 124 -0.90 -6.60 -12.97
N HIS A 125 0.29 -6.04 -13.12
CA HIS A 125 0.66 -5.42 -14.39
C HIS A 125 0.76 -6.48 -15.50
N VAL A 126 0.09 -6.21 -16.62
CA VAL A 126 0.13 -7.05 -17.82
C VAL A 126 1.00 -6.37 -18.87
N ASP A 127 2.10 -7.03 -19.23
CA ASP A 127 2.96 -6.56 -20.33
C ASP A 127 2.16 -6.61 -21.63
N LYS A 128 2.03 -5.45 -22.30
CA LYS A 128 1.30 -5.33 -23.56
C LYS A 128 2.00 -6.06 -24.71
N GLN A 129 3.31 -6.26 -24.65
CA GLN A 129 4.07 -6.99 -25.67
C GLN A 129 3.97 -8.50 -25.49
N GLU A 130 3.88 -8.98 -24.24
CA GLU A 130 3.80 -10.40 -23.90
C GLU A 130 2.60 -10.73 -22.97
N PRO A 131 1.34 -10.38 -23.31
CA PRO A 131 0.21 -10.44 -22.37
C PRO A 131 -0.07 -11.87 -21.87
N ASN A 132 0.03 -12.87 -22.74
CA ASN A 132 -0.20 -14.27 -22.37
C ASN A 132 0.80 -14.78 -21.32
N LYS A 133 2.04 -14.30 -21.37
CA LYS A 133 3.08 -14.66 -20.40
C LYS A 133 2.76 -14.06 -19.04
N SER A 134 2.41 -12.77 -18.99
CA SER A 134 1.95 -12.11 -17.76
C SER A 134 0.76 -12.82 -17.13
N PHE A 135 -0.24 -13.20 -17.94
CA PHE A 135 -1.42 -13.92 -17.45
C PHE A 135 -1.07 -15.32 -16.91
N ASN A 136 -0.19 -16.07 -17.58
CA ASN A 136 0.22 -17.38 -17.08
C ASN A 136 0.99 -17.28 -15.76
N THR A 137 1.89 -16.31 -15.64
CA THR A 137 2.59 -16.03 -14.38
C THR A 137 1.62 -15.66 -13.26
N LEU A 138 0.60 -14.84 -13.55
CA LEU A 138 -0.45 -14.53 -12.57
C LEU A 138 -1.24 -15.78 -12.16
N LYS A 139 -1.67 -16.61 -13.13
CA LYS A 139 -2.38 -17.86 -12.83
C LYS A 139 -1.59 -18.80 -11.92
N GLU A 140 -0.29 -18.96 -12.20
CA GLU A 140 0.61 -19.76 -11.38
C GLU A 140 0.68 -19.21 -9.94
N LYS A 141 0.87 -17.90 -9.77
CA LYS A 141 0.90 -17.26 -8.44
C LYS A 141 -0.40 -17.40 -7.66
N PHE A 142 -1.54 -17.43 -8.37
CA PHE A 142 -2.86 -17.63 -7.77
C PHE A 142 -3.25 -19.11 -7.61
N ASN A 143 -2.38 -20.05 -7.96
CA ASN A 143 -2.71 -21.48 -8.04
C ASN A 143 -4.00 -21.74 -8.84
N MET A 144 -4.27 -20.91 -9.86
CA MET A 144 -5.40 -21.10 -10.74
C MET A 144 -5.07 -22.19 -11.74
N THR A 145 -5.61 -23.39 -11.53
CA THR A 145 -5.70 -24.39 -12.59
C THR A 145 -6.59 -23.85 -13.71
N ASN A 146 -6.26 -24.16 -14.97
CA ASN A 146 -6.92 -23.64 -16.18
C ASN A 146 -8.46 -23.62 -16.08
N SER A 147 -9.01 -22.52 -15.58
CA SER A 147 -10.42 -22.18 -15.68
C SER A 147 -10.54 -21.29 -16.91
N ALA A 148 -10.74 -21.93 -18.06
CA ALA A 148 -11.27 -21.20 -19.21
C ALA A 148 -12.55 -20.49 -18.74
N LEU A 149 -12.62 -19.17 -18.91
CA LEU A 149 -13.83 -18.41 -18.65
C LEU A 149 -14.95 -19.03 -19.46
N THR A 150 -16.01 -19.50 -18.80
CA THR A 150 -17.18 -19.99 -19.53
C THR A 150 -17.90 -18.80 -20.17
N LEU A 151 -18.70 -19.05 -21.20
CA LEU A 151 -19.60 -18.04 -21.75
C LEU A 151 -20.51 -17.42 -20.66
N GLY A 152 -20.94 -18.23 -19.69
CA GLY A 152 -21.71 -17.78 -18.53
C GLY A 152 -20.93 -16.83 -17.61
N ASP A 153 -19.63 -17.08 -17.39
CA ASP A 153 -18.77 -16.16 -16.62
C ASP A 153 -18.62 -14.82 -17.33
N VAL A 154 -18.45 -14.84 -18.67
CA VAL A 154 -18.34 -13.62 -19.48
C VAL A 154 -19.63 -12.80 -19.44
N GLU A 155 -20.80 -13.44 -19.55
CA GLU A 155 -22.08 -12.75 -19.43
C GLU A 155 -22.33 -12.20 -18.03
N ARG A 156 -21.97 -12.96 -16.98
CA ARG A 156 -22.02 -12.47 -15.59
C ARG A 156 -21.14 -11.23 -15.41
N PHE A 157 -19.90 -11.24 -15.89
CA PHE A 157 -19.02 -10.08 -15.79
C PHE A 157 -19.55 -8.85 -16.54
N LYS A 158 -20.19 -9.04 -17.70
CA LYS A 158 -20.86 -7.96 -18.44
C LYS A 158 -22.01 -7.33 -17.64
N GLN A 159 -22.74 -8.13 -16.87
CA GLN A 159 -23.85 -7.66 -16.04
C GLN A 159 -23.39 -7.01 -14.74
N GLU A 160 -22.41 -7.61 -14.06
CA GLU A 160 -21.92 -7.16 -12.75
C GLU A 160 -20.95 -5.97 -12.84
N TYR A 161 -20.17 -5.89 -13.92
CA TYR A 161 -19.13 -4.86 -14.12
C TYR A 161 -19.20 -4.21 -15.50
N PRO A 162 -20.37 -3.67 -15.91
CA PRO A 162 -20.59 -3.16 -17.27
C PRO A 162 -19.59 -2.05 -17.65
N THR A 163 -19.22 -1.19 -16.70
CA THR A 163 -18.29 -0.07 -16.90
C THR A 163 -16.88 -0.51 -17.24
N ILE A 164 -16.43 -1.65 -16.67
CA ILE A 164 -15.10 -2.19 -16.94
C ILE A 164 -15.11 -2.85 -18.31
N VAL A 165 -16.13 -3.67 -18.60
CA VAL A 165 -16.20 -4.41 -19.85
C VAL A 165 -16.35 -3.48 -21.07
N ASN A 166 -17.13 -2.41 -20.96
CA ASN A 166 -17.27 -1.42 -22.05
C ASN A 166 -16.03 -0.56 -22.29
N LYS A 167 -15.08 -0.51 -21.34
CA LYS A 167 -13.84 0.28 -21.48
C LYS A 167 -12.73 -0.48 -22.20
N TYR A 168 -12.81 -1.82 -22.23
CA TYR A 168 -11.75 -2.70 -22.75
C TYR A 168 -12.23 -3.67 -23.85
N ASN A 169 -13.50 -3.60 -24.26
CA ASN A 169 -13.98 -4.10 -25.57
C ASN A 169 -13.85 -2.99 -26.62
#